data_AF-A0A7C6WMQ9-F1
#
_entry.id   AF-A0A7C6WMQ9-F1
#
_cell.length_a   1.000
_cell.length_b   1.000
_cell.length_c   1.000
_cell.angle_alpha   90.00
_cell.angle_beta   90.00
_cell.angle_gamma   90.00
#
_symmetry.space_group_name_H-M   'P 1'
#
loop_
_entity.id
_entity.type
_entity.pdbx_description
1 polymer ?
#
loop_
_entity_poly.entity_id
_entity_poly.type
_entity_poly.pdbx_seq_one_letter_code
_entity_poly.pdbx_strand_id
1 'polypeptide(L)'
;GLLGEDSEYDRALYPQRPTKEQKQFRQKVKKLLDIRNDHIDLITHGEVFIKQHQGLFYFIISDQKQQLTLTANISHQAQLADINAHDLFRETKLTQVNLKPYEFYLTYIK
;
A
#
# COMPACT_ATOMS: atom_id res chain seq x y z
N GLY A 1 -13.86 26.50 -5.39
CA GLY A 1 -14.78 25.47 -4.87
C GLY A 1 -14.17 24.10 -5.04
N LEU A 2 -13.16 23.80 -4.26
CA LEU A 2 -12.47 22.51 -4.22
C LEU A 2 -12.21 22.21 -2.74
N LEU A 3 -12.59 21.01 -2.29
CA LEU A 3 -12.22 20.46 -0.98
C LEU A 3 -10.68 20.44 -0.91
N GLY A 4 -10.09 21.51 -0.39
CA GLY A 4 -8.64 21.70 -0.42
C GLY A 4 -8.17 23.15 -0.27
N GLU A 5 -9.04 24.15 -0.48
CA GLU A 5 -8.69 25.53 -0.14
C GLU A 5 -9.11 25.83 1.31
N ASP A 6 -8.12 26.25 2.12
CA ASP A 6 -8.23 26.61 3.54
C ASP A 6 -9.38 27.59 3.79
N SER A 7 -10.59 27.07 4.00
CA SER A 7 -11.75 27.88 4.32
C SER A 7 -11.59 28.48 5.72
N GLU A 8 -12.05 29.70 5.93
CA GLU A 8 -12.04 30.33 7.26
C GLU A 8 -12.84 29.50 8.29
N TYR A 9 -13.75 28.67 7.82
CA TYR A 9 -14.53 27.72 8.62
C TYR A 9 -13.67 26.55 9.15
N ASP A 10 -12.79 25.98 8.32
CA ASP A 10 -11.87 24.91 8.76
C ASP A 10 -10.87 25.42 9.80
N ARG A 11 -10.52 26.71 9.76
CA ARG A 11 -9.61 27.37 10.72
C ARG A 11 -10.20 27.45 12.13
N ALA A 12 -11.53 27.55 12.25
CA ALA A 12 -12.21 27.65 13.53
C ALA A 12 -12.39 26.28 14.22
N LEU A 13 -12.52 25.20 13.43
CA LEU A 13 -12.78 23.85 13.95
C LEU A 13 -11.50 23.04 14.27
N TYR A 14 -10.38 23.36 13.62
CA TYR A 14 -9.10 22.66 13.83
C TYR A 14 -7.97 23.67 14.12
N PRO A 15 -7.86 24.17 15.36
CA PRO A 15 -6.90 25.23 15.71
C PRO A 15 -5.44 24.80 15.54
N GLN A 16 -5.15 23.50 15.57
CA GLN A 16 -3.83 22.97 15.21
C GLN A 16 -3.81 22.59 13.73
N ARG A 17 -3.02 23.34 12.95
CA ARG A 17 -2.77 23.01 11.55
C ARG A 17 -2.13 21.63 11.44
N PRO A 18 -2.59 20.76 10.53
CA PRO A 18 -1.97 19.47 10.36
C PRO A 18 -0.52 19.63 9.91
N THR A 19 0.38 18.91 10.57
CA THR A 19 1.81 18.92 10.23
C THR A 19 2.05 18.39 8.83
N LYS A 20 3.23 18.67 8.25
CA LYS A 20 3.64 18.11 6.95
C LYS A 20 3.53 16.57 6.94
N GLU A 21 3.97 15.93 8.03
CA GLU A 21 3.88 14.48 8.20
C GLU A 21 2.45 13.98 8.25
N GLN A 22 1.55 14.68 8.95
CA GLN A 22 0.13 14.33 8.99
C GLN A 22 -0.54 14.48 7.62
N LYS A 23 -0.21 15.52 6.85
CA LYS A 23 -0.70 15.69 5.47
C LYS A 23 -0.20 14.57 4.57
N GLN A 24 1.09 14.22 4.66
CA GLN A 24 1.68 13.10 3.90
C GLN A 24 1.06 11.76 4.28
N PHE A 25 0.81 11.54 5.58
CA PHE A 25 0.15 10.34 6.07
C PHE A 25 -1.28 10.23 5.50
N ARG A 26 -2.07 11.31 5.54
CA ARG A 26 -3.42 11.33 4.94
C ARG A 26 -3.39 11.01 3.46
N GLN A 27 -2.44 11.56 2.69
CA GLN A 27 -2.28 11.26 1.28
C GLN A 27 -1.95 9.77 1.03
N LYS A 28 -1.05 9.19 1.83
CA LYS A 28 -0.71 7.76 1.77
C LYS A 28 -1.92 6.89 2.08
N VAL A 29 -2.69 7.20 3.14
CA VAL A 29 -3.90 6.47 3.50
C VAL A 29 -4.95 6.56 2.40
N LYS A 30 -5.17 7.75 1.83
CA LYS A 30 -6.09 7.93 0.70
C LYS A 30 -5.71 7.03 -0.47
N LYS A 31 -4.43 7.02 -0.87
CA LYS A 31 -3.94 6.16 -1.96
C LYS A 31 -4.19 4.67 -1.68
N LEU A 32 -3.99 4.20 -0.44
CA LEU A 32 -4.30 2.81 -0.08
C LEU A 32 -5.79 2.48 -0.20
N LEU A 33 -6.67 3.41 0.17
CA LEU A 33 -8.11 3.23 0.04
C LEU A 33 -8.54 3.20 -1.43
N ASP A 34 -7.97 4.07 -2.26
CA ASP A 34 -8.24 4.11 -3.69
C ASP A 34 -7.84 2.78 -4.34
N ILE A 35 -6.62 2.28 -4.08
CA ILE A 35 -6.15 0.96 -4.55
C ILE A 35 -7.07 -0.17 -4.06
N ARG A 36 -7.47 -0.15 -2.78
CA ARG A 36 -8.40 -1.17 -2.25
C ARG A 36 -9.71 -1.19 -3.01
N ASN A 37 -10.27 -0.01 -3.32
CA ASN A 37 -11.54 0.11 -4.02
C ASN A 37 -11.42 -0.38 -5.47
N ASP A 38 -10.31 -0.06 -6.16
CA ASP A 38 -10.06 -0.50 -7.54
C ASP A 38 -9.95 -2.02 -7.67
N HIS A 39 -9.57 -2.71 -6.59
CA HIS A 39 -9.40 -4.17 -6.55
C HIS A 39 -10.38 -4.88 -5.59
N ILE A 40 -11.49 -4.23 -5.23
CA ILE A 40 -12.41 -4.74 -4.19
C ILE A 40 -13.03 -6.10 -4.55
N ASP A 41 -13.31 -6.33 -5.83
CA ASP A 41 -13.90 -7.58 -6.30
C ASP A 41 -12.95 -8.76 -6.06
N LEU A 42 -11.66 -8.58 -6.36
CA LEU A 42 -10.62 -9.57 -6.10
C LEU A 42 -10.44 -9.78 -4.59
N ILE A 43 -10.39 -8.70 -3.81
CA ILE A 43 -10.23 -8.77 -2.35
C ILE A 43 -11.39 -9.52 -1.69
N THR A 44 -12.60 -9.38 -2.23
CA THR A 44 -13.82 -9.95 -1.63
C THR A 44 -14.03 -11.42 -2.02
N HIS A 45 -13.67 -11.80 -3.24
CA HIS A 45 -14.02 -13.11 -3.81
C HIS A 45 -12.82 -13.99 -4.16
N GLY A 46 -11.61 -13.43 -4.15
CA GLY A 46 -10.38 -14.16 -4.45
C GLY A 46 -10.00 -15.13 -3.33
N GLU A 47 -9.22 -16.13 -3.70
CA GLU A 47 -8.62 -17.08 -2.76
C GLU A 47 -7.42 -16.44 -2.07
N VAL A 48 -7.32 -16.64 -0.76
CA VAL A 48 -6.27 -16.06 0.08
C VAL A 48 -5.19 -17.10 0.38
N PHE A 49 -3.94 -16.74 0.10
CA PHE A 49 -2.76 -17.53 0.44
C PHE A 49 -1.79 -16.69 1.27
N ILE A 50 -1.29 -17.29 2.35
CA ILE A 50 -0.34 -16.63 3.25
C ILE A 50 0.94 -17.46 3.28
N LYS A 51 2.07 -16.80 3.05
CA LYS A 51 3.40 -17.41 3.11
C LYS A 51 4.35 -16.53 3.90
N GLN A 52 5.24 -17.15 4.66
CA GLN A 52 6.34 -16.45 5.32
C GLN A 52 7.66 -17.15 5.00
N HIS A 53 8.70 -16.37 4.70
CA HIS A 53 10.03 -16.89 4.42
C HIS A 53 11.10 -15.88 4.82
N GLN A 54 12.06 -16.28 5.64
CA GLN A 54 13.23 -15.45 6.02
C GLN A 54 12.87 -14.02 6.48
N GLY A 55 11.79 -13.87 7.25
CA GLY A 55 11.36 -12.54 7.73
C GLY A 55 10.56 -11.71 6.73
N LEU A 56 10.32 -12.22 5.52
CA LEU A 56 9.34 -11.70 4.58
C LEU A 56 7.99 -12.37 4.79
N PHE A 57 6.94 -11.56 4.82
CA PHE A 57 5.55 -11.95 4.88
C PHE A 57 4.89 -11.66 3.51
N TYR A 58 4.16 -12.65 3.01
CA TYR A 58 3.44 -12.57 1.74
C TYR A 58 1.97 -12.85 2.02
N PHE A 59 1.12 -11.89 1.69
CA PHE A 59 -0.32 -12.04 1.67
C PHE A 59 -0.80 -11.91 0.23
N ILE A 60 -1.32 -13.00 -0.32
CA ILE A 60 -1.65 -13.14 -1.72
C ILE A 60 -3.15 -13.35 -1.83
N ILE A 61 -3.80 -12.59 -2.68
CA ILE A 61 -5.20 -12.79 -3.07
C ILE A 61 -5.23 -13.03 -4.56
N SER A 62 -5.79 -14.14 -5.00
CA SER A 62 -5.80 -14.50 -6.42
C SER A 62 -7.12 -15.13 -6.86
N ASP A 63 -7.45 -14.93 -8.13
CA ASP A 63 -8.43 -15.72 -8.85
C ASP A 63 -7.80 -16.27 -10.14
N GLN A 64 -8.61 -16.82 -11.05
CA GLN A 64 -8.12 -17.40 -12.31
C GLN A 64 -7.49 -16.38 -13.29
N LYS A 65 -7.68 -15.08 -13.08
CA LYS A 65 -7.32 -14.01 -14.02
C LYS A 65 -6.34 -12.99 -13.43
N GLN A 66 -6.22 -12.92 -12.11
CA GLN A 66 -5.49 -11.83 -11.48
C GLN A 66 -4.98 -12.22 -10.09
N GLN A 67 -3.89 -11.58 -9.68
CA GLN A 67 -3.26 -11.78 -8.39
C GLN A 67 -2.84 -10.43 -7.81
N LEU A 68 -3.24 -10.18 -6.56
CA LEU A 68 -2.76 -9.09 -5.72
C LEU A 68 -1.82 -9.67 -4.65
N THR A 69 -0.66 -9.08 -4.44
CA THR A 69 0.32 -9.57 -3.47
C THR A 69 0.86 -8.43 -2.62
N LEU A 70 0.68 -8.54 -1.31
CA LEU A 70 1.37 -7.71 -0.32
C LEU A 70 2.63 -8.45 0.14
N THR A 71 3.79 -7.90 -0.16
CA THR A 71 5.09 -8.37 0.35
C THR A 71 5.58 -7.39 1.40
N ALA A 72 5.75 -7.85 2.64
CA ALA A 72 6.21 -7.02 3.75
C ALA A 72 7.43 -7.64 4.44
N ASN A 73 8.41 -6.82 4.79
CA ASN A 73 9.52 -7.24 5.65
C ASN A 73 9.13 -7.02 7.12
N ILE A 74 8.90 -8.12 7.84
CA ILE A 74 8.52 -8.09 9.25
C ILE A 74 9.72 -8.31 10.19
N SER A 75 10.94 -8.34 9.65
CA SER A 75 12.17 -8.51 10.43
C SER A 75 12.85 -7.17 10.75
N HIS A 76 13.83 -7.23 11.65
CA HIS A 76 14.67 -6.07 12.01
C HIS A 76 15.84 -5.85 11.04
N GLN A 77 15.99 -6.68 10.01
CA GLN A 77 17.08 -6.62 9.04
C GLN A 77 16.50 -6.42 7.63
N ALA A 78 17.30 -5.86 6.72
CA ALA A 78 16.89 -5.75 5.33
C ALA A 78 16.81 -7.15 4.69
N GLN A 79 15.77 -7.38 3.87
CA GLN A 79 15.52 -8.67 3.22
C GLN A 79 15.40 -8.48 1.71
N LEU A 80 16.01 -9.39 0.96
CA LEU A 80 15.91 -9.41 -0.50
C LEU A 80 14.62 -10.13 -0.91
N ALA A 81 13.74 -9.43 -1.64
CA ALA A 81 12.49 -10.00 -2.15
C ALA A 81 12.47 -10.00 -3.68
N ASP A 82 12.16 -11.15 -4.26
CA ASP A 82 11.91 -11.32 -5.68
C ASP A 82 10.42 -11.12 -5.95
N ILE A 83 10.06 -9.96 -6.50
CA ILE A 83 8.66 -9.55 -6.68
C ILE A 83 8.23 -9.62 -8.14
N ASN A 84 9.13 -9.27 -9.08
CA ASN A 84 8.90 -9.28 -10.54
C ASN A 84 7.50 -8.82 -10.99
N ALA A 85 7.04 -7.68 -10.49
CA ALA A 85 5.70 -7.16 -10.74
C ALA A 85 5.64 -5.63 -10.60
N HIS A 86 4.50 -5.03 -10.94
CA HIS A 86 4.28 -3.59 -10.78
C HIS A 86 3.73 -3.28 -9.39
N ASP A 87 4.37 -2.37 -8.64
CA ASP A 87 3.88 -1.89 -7.33
C ASP A 87 2.82 -0.82 -7.53
N LEU A 88 1.61 -1.11 -7.11
CA LEU A 88 0.47 -0.20 -7.16
C LEU A 88 0.66 1.01 -6.24
N PHE A 89 1.39 0.84 -5.12
CA PHE A 89 1.55 1.92 -4.17
C PHE A 89 2.59 2.95 -4.61
N ARG A 90 3.68 2.52 -5.25
CA ARG A 90 4.75 3.41 -5.75
C ARG A 90 4.70 3.65 -7.26
N GLU A 91 3.86 2.93 -7.99
CA GLU A 91 3.72 2.99 -9.45
C GLU A 91 5.04 2.68 -10.18
N THR A 92 5.82 1.73 -9.65
CA THR A 92 7.11 1.32 -10.19
C THR A 92 7.15 -0.15 -10.53
N LYS A 93 7.83 -0.50 -11.62
CA LYS A 93 8.11 -1.91 -11.96
C LYS A 93 9.27 -2.40 -11.11
N LEU A 94 9.06 -3.52 -10.43
CA LEU A 94 10.04 -4.15 -9.55
C LEU A 94 10.48 -5.47 -10.15
N THR A 95 11.77 -5.79 -10.04
CA THR A 95 12.30 -7.11 -10.38
C THR A 95 12.72 -7.82 -9.10
N GLN A 96 13.73 -7.26 -8.43
CA GLN A 96 14.21 -7.66 -7.13
C GLN A 96 14.44 -6.40 -6.29
N VAL A 97 14.03 -6.44 -5.03
CA VAL A 97 14.09 -5.29 -4.14
C VAL A 97 14.68 -5.68 -2.79
N ASN A 98 15.57 -4.83 -2.28
CA ASN A 98 16.04 -4.92 -0.91
C ASN A 98 15.06 -4.16 0.00
N LEU A 99 14.11 -4.87 0.61
CA LEU A 99 13.14 -4.29 1.54
C LEU A 99 13.81 -3.96 2.85
N LYS A 100 13.76 -2.70 3.27
CA LYS A 100 14.19 -2.32 4.62
C LYS A 100 13.24 -2.90 5.67
N PRO A 101 13.67 -2.96 6.95
CA PRO A 101 12.79 -3.37 8.04
C PRO A 101 11.46 -2.62 7.99
N TYR A 102 10.35 -3.36 8.08
CA TYR A 102 8.97 -2.84 8.12
C TYR A 102 8.48 -2.12 6.85
N GLU A 103 9.21 -2.24 5.74
CA GLU A 103 8.70 -1.81 4.44
C GLU A 103 7.82 -2.88 3.80
N PHE A 104 6.91 -2.42 2.94
CA PHE A 104 6.06 -3.28 2.14
C PHE A 104 5.95 -2.80 0.70
N TYR A 105 5.56 -3.71 -0.18
CA TYR A 105 5.17 -3.48 -1.57
C TYR A 105 3.83 -4.15 -1.83
N LEU A 106 3.00 -3.53 -2.67
CA LEU A 106 1.69 -4.05 -3.04
C LEU A 106 1.62 -4.20 -4.55
N THR A 107 1.77 -5.42 -5.04
CA THR A 107 1.85 -5.67 -6.48
C THR A 107 0.60 -6.33 -7.02
N TYR A 108 0.38 -6.12 -8.32
CA TYR A 108 -0.75 -6.69 -9.05
C TYR A 108 -0.31 -7.25 -10.39
N ILE A 109 -0.85 -8.42 -10.71
CA ILE A 109 -0.63 -9.18 -11.94
C ILE A 109 -2.00 -9.52 -12.53
N LYS A 110 -2.14 -9.40 -13.84
CA LYS A 110 -3.33 -9.75 -14.64
C LYS A 110 -2.93 -10.70 -15.76
#